data_AF-A0A7C5NDZ3-F1
#
_entry.id   AF-A0A7C5NDZ3-F1
#
_cell.length_a   1.000
_cell.length_b   1.000
_cell.length_c   1.000
_cell.angle_alpha   90.00
_cell.angle_beta   90.00
_cell.angle_gamma   90.00
#
_symmetry.space_group_name_H-M   'P 1'
#
loop_
_entity.id
_entity.type
_entity.pdbx_description
1 polymer ?
#
loop_
_entity_poly.entity_id
_entity_poly.type
_entity_poly.pdbx_seq_one_letter_code
_entity_poly.pdbx_strand_id
1 'polypeptide(L)'
;MEYDINHIFIITVPLITILLYLISKSLLIITIIVSSIVVLFTLYIYNSLNRKESLNIIKNRDILYFYLSDDELFSIKLSKDDLLSEVLSNIILIEMPTIELMVDRIDFVNFKDDKLNKELNLLIVKSTN
;
A
#
# COMPACT_ATOMS: atom_id res chain seq x y z
N MET A 1 22.69 -67.90 -3.69
CA MET A 1 22.64 -66.63 -4.43
C MET A 1 21.21 -66.08 -4.57
N GLU A 2 20.17 -66.91 -4.73
CA GLU A 2 18.76 -66.44 -4.74
C GLU A 2 18.27 -65.80 -3.41
N TYR A 3 18.73 -66.32 -2.27
CA TYR A 3 18.32 -65.81 -0.95
C TYR A 3 18.86 -64.40 -0.62
N ASP A 4 20.08 -64.06 -1.08
CA ASP A 4 20.67 -62.72 -0.82
C ASP A 4 19.95 -61.62 -1.59
N ILE A 5 19.49 -61.90 -2.82
CA ILE A 5 18.77 -60.94 -3.66
C ILE A 5 17.41 -60.62 -3.06
N ASN A 6 16.71 -61.62 -2.51
CA ASN A 6 15.42 -61.42 -1.83
C ASN A 6 15.56 -60.56 -0.57
N HIS A 7 16.59 -60.75 0.25
CA HIS A 7 16.79 -59.96 1.46
C HIS A 7 17.16 -58.50 1.16
N ILE A 8 17.97 -58.26 0.11
CA ILE A 8 18.26 -56.90 -0.36
C ILE A 8 16.96 -56.20 -0.79
N PHE A 9 16.12 -56.88 -1.58
CA PHE A 9 14.86 -56.31 -2.07
C PHE A 9 13.86 -55.98 -0.96
N ILE A 10 13.77 -56.85 0.06
CA ILE A 10 12.90 -56.68 1.24
C ILE A 10 13.29 -55.42 2.04
N ILE A 11 14.56 -55.02 2.02
CA ILE A 11 15.05 -53.85 2.76
C ILE A 11 15.02 -52.59 1.91
N THR A 12 15.44 -52.68 0.64
CA THR A 12 15.59 -51.50 -0.23
C THR A 12 14.25 -50.90 -0.65
N VAL A 13 13.23 -51.73 -0.92
CA VAL A 13 11.92 -51.24 -1.39
C VAL A 13 11.17 -50.42 -0.32
N PRO A 14 11.07 -50.87 0.95
CA PRO A 14 10.47 -50.05 2.00
C PRO A 14 11.22 -48.74 2.27
N LEU A 15 12.56 -48.78 2.23
CA LEU A 15 13.41 -47.59 2.43
C LEU A 15 13.17 -46.52 1.35
N ILE A 16 13.15 -46.92 0.08
CA ILE A 16 12.84 -46.02 -1.03
C ILE A 16 11.41 -45.48 -0.91
N THR A 17 10.45 -46.32 -0.51
CA THR A 17 9.05 -45.91 -0.32
C THR A 17 8.90 -44.88 0.80
N ILE A 18 9.58 -45.08 1.94
CA ILE A 18 9.62 -44.14 3.06
C ILE A 18 10.27 -42.83 2.62
N LEU A 19 11.38 -42.89 1.89
CA LEU A 19 12.09 -41.72 1.39
C LEU A 19 11.19 -40.90 0.43
N LEU A 20 10.52 -41.54 -0.51
CA LEU A 20 9.58 -40.90 -1.44
C LEU A 20 8.37 -40.29 -0.71
N TYR A 21 7.88 -40.96 0.34
CA TYR A 21 6.80 -40.42 1.18
C TYR A 21 7.24 -39.16 1.94
N LEU A 22 8.44 -39.15 2.51
CA LEU A 22 8.99 -37.98 3.22
C LEU A 22 9.24 -36.81 2.25
N ILE A 23 9.80 -37.09 1.06
CA ILE A 23 10.01 -36.08 0.02
C ILE A 23 8.66 -35.50 -0.43
N SER A 24 7.66 -36.33 -0.72
CA SER A 24 6.33 -35.84 -1.15
C SER A 24 5.64 -35.00 -0.08
N LYS A 25 5.77 -35.37 1.21
CA LYS A 25 5.28 -34.52 2.32
C LYS A 25 6.02 -33.19 2.41
N SER A 26 7.34 -33.20 2.27
CA SER A 26 8.12 -31.95 2.29
C SER A 26 7.74 -31.02 1.14
N LEU A 27 7.54 -31.56 -0.07
CA LEU A 27 7.07 -30.82 -1.24
C LEU A 27 5.65 -30.28 -1.03
N LEU A 28 4.76 -31.05 -0.41
CA LEU A 28 3.41 -30.62 -0.07
C LEU A 28 3.45 -29.43 0.91
N ILE A 29 4.27 -29.51 1.96
CA ILE A 29 4.46 -28.42 2.94
C ILE A 29 5.00 -27.16 2.24
N ILE A 30 6.04 -27.29 1.41
CA ILE A 30 6.61 -26.17 0.66
C ILE A 30 5.56 -25.55 -0.26
N THR A 31 4.76 -26.38 -0.95
CA THR A 31 3.70 -25.90 -1.85
C THR A 31 2.62 -25.12 -1.09
N ILE A 32 2.20 -25.59 0.08
CA ILE A 32 1.26 -24.86 0.94
C ILE A 32 1.86 -23.51 1.35
N ILE A 33 3.11 -23.49 1.83
CA ILE A 33 3.76 -22.25 2.27
C ILE A 33 3.85 -21.25 1.11
N VAL A 34 4.33 -21.67 -0.05
CA VAL A 34 4.44 -20.81 -1.23
C VAL A 34 3.06 -20.31 -1.67
N SER A 35 2.06 -21.18 -1.71
CA SER A 35 0.68 -20.78 -2.06
C SER A 35 0.12 -19.76 -1.06
N SER A 36 0.35 -19.95 0.23
CA SER A 36 -0.09 -19.00 1.27
C SER A 36 0.61 -17.65 1.12
N ILE A 37 1.91 -17.62 0.84
CA ILE A 37 2.66 -16.38 0.59
C ILE A 37 2.10 -15.65 -0.64
N VAL A 38 1.85 -16.37 -1.73
CA VAL A 38 1.28 -15.77 -2.96
C VAL A 38 -0.12 -15.20 -2.69
N VAL A 39 -0.96 -15.91 -1.93
CA VAL A 39 -2.29 -15.41 -1.54
C VAL A 39 -2.18 -14.15 -0.69
N LEU A 40 -1.31 -14.16 0.33
CA LEU A 40 -1.09 -12.99 1.18
C LEU A 40 -0.54 -11.79 0.41
N PHE A 41 0.41 -12.03 -0.50
CA PHE A 41 0.98 -10.99 -1.35
C PHE A 41 -0.07 -10.40 -2.31
N THR A 42 -0.92 -11.25 -2.89
CA THR A 42 -2.02 -10.80 -3.76
C THR A 42 -3.03 -9.97 -2.98
N LEU A 43 -3.40 -10.40 -1.77
CA LEU A 43 -4.28 -9.63 -0.88
C LEU A 43 -3.64 -8.30 -0.46
N TYR A 44 -2.34 -8.29 -0.17
CA TYR A 44 -1.59 -7.09 0.16
C TYR A 44 -1.62 -6.09 -1.00
N ILE A 45 -1.30 -6.53 -2.22
CA ILE A 45 -1.36 -5.68 -3.42
C ILE A 45 -2.79 -5.19 -3.63
N TYR A 46 -3.79 -6.07 -3.59
CA TYR A 46 -5.20 -5.70 -3.81
C TYR A 46 -5.66 -4.63 -2.81
N ASN A 47 -5.29 -4.77 -1.54
CA ASN A 47 -5.62 -3.79 -0.50
C ASN A 47 -4.82 -2.49 -0.63
N SER A 48 -3.64 -2.53 -1.25
CA SER A 48 -2.77 -1.36 -1.43
C SER A 48 -3.07 -0.57 -2.71
N LEU A 49 -3.59 -1.20 -3.77
CA LEU A 49 -3.77 -0.57 -5.08
C LEU A 49 -4.74 0.62 -5.06
N ASN A 50 -5.74 0.56 -4.18
CA ASN A 50 -6.75 1.61 -4.05
C ASN A 50 -6.60 2.42 -2.75
N ARG A 51 -5.48 2.26 -2.05
CA ARG A 51 -5.22 2.99 -0.80
C ARG A 51 -4.84 4.42 -1.15
N LYS A 52 -5.82 5.30 -1.04
CA LYS A 52 -5.62 6.75 -1.05
C LYS A 52 -5.01 7.19 0.28
N GLU A 53 -4.29 8.31 0.25
CA GLU A 53 -3.53 8.85 1.38
C GLU A 53 -3.99 10.27 1.74
N SER A 54 -3.67 10.71 2.95
CA SER A 54 -3.97 12.07 3.39
C SER A 54 -2.99 13.07 2.77
N LEU A 55 -3.52 14.13 2.19
CA LEU A 55 -2.74 15.31 1.81
C LEU A 55 -2.58 16.21 3.03
N ASN A 56 -1.39 16.20 3.62
CA ASN A 56 -1.03 17.01 4.76
C ASN A 56 -0.56 18.39 4.28
N ILE A 57 -1.24 19.45 4.71
CA ILE A 57 -0.86 20.82 4.39
C ILE A 57 -0.25 21.46 5.63
N ILE A 58 0.99 21.95 5.47
CA ILE A 58 1.78 22.55 6.53
C ILE A 58 2.07 23.99 6.15
N LYS A 59 1.73 24.93 7.03
CA LYS A 59 2.02 26.36 6.84
C LYS A 59 3.23 26.76 7.67
N ASN A 60 4.33 27.12 7.04
CA ASN A 60 5.48 27.70 7.72
C ASN A 60 5.74 29.12 7.23
N ARG A 61 5.37 30.11 8.06
CA ARG A 61 5.41 31.54 7.71
C ARG A 61 4.63 31.82 6.43
N ASP A 62 5.34 32.19 5.37
CA ASP A 62 4.81 32.55 4.05
C ASP A 62 4.93 31.40 3.04
N ILE A 63 5.09 30.16 3.50
CA ILE A 63 5.19 28.99 2.63
C ILE A 63 4.20 27.92 3.08
N LEU A 64 3.47 27.37 2.12
CA LEU A 64 2.62 26.19 2.26
C LEU A 64 3.33 24.99 1.66
N TYR A 65 3.43 23.91 2.42
CA TYR A 65 3.98 22.65 1.99
C TYR A 65 2.86 21.63 1.90
N PHE A 66 2.88 20.85 0.82
CA PHE A 66 1.89 19.82 0.52
C PHE A 66 2.58 18.47 0.55
N TYR A 67 2.21 17.64 1.51
CA TYR A 67 2.79 16.31 1.72
C TYR A 67 1.76 15.23 1.44
N LEU A 68 2.12 14.24 0.63
CA LEU A 68 1.36 13.01 0.49
C LEU A 68 2.00 11.95 1.39
N SER A 69 1.32 11.60 2.48
CA SER A 69 1.93 10.85 3.58
C SER A 69 3.20 11.56 4.12
N ASP A 70 4.39 11.07 3.74
CA ASP A 70 5.70 11.58 4.17
C ASP A 70 6.47 12.29 3.05
N ASP A 71 5.98 12.24 1.81
CA ASP A 71 6.65 12.81 0.65
C ASP A 71 6.15 14.22 0.35
N GLU A 72 7.07 15.19 0.23
CA GLU A 72 6.73 16.54 -0.22
C GLU A 72 6.39 16.50 -1.71
N LEU A 73 5.14 16.78 -2.07
CA LEU A 73 4.70 16.91 -3.45
C LEU A 73 5.20 18.23 -4.06
N PHE A 74 4.89 19.33 -3.37
CA PHE A 74 5.27 20.67 -3.78
C PHE A 74 5.10 21.66 -2.63
N SER A 75 5.65 22.86 -2.81
CA SER A 75 5.48 23.98 -1.90
C SER A 75 5.20 25.27 -2.63
N ILE A 76 4.41 26.14 -1.99
CA ILE A 76 3.91 27.38 -2.58
C ILE A 76 4.18 28.52 -1.61
N LYS A 77 4.72 29.60 -2.16
CA LYS A 77 4.95 30.83 -1.40
C LYS A 77 3.67 31.68 -1.41
N LEU A 78 3.21 32.05 -0.23
CA LEU A 78 2.13 33.01 -0.02
C LEU A 78 2.67 34.43 -0.18
N SER A 79 1.95 35.26 -0.93
CA SER A 79 2.14 36.71 -0.92
C SER A 79 1.41 37.33 0.27
N LYS A 80 1.85 38.52 0.69
CA LYS A 80 1.25 39.22 1.85
C LYS A 80 -0.23 39.59 1.65
N ASP A 81 -0.64 39.76 0.40
CA ASP A 81 -1.99 40.16 0.02
C ASP A 81 -2.91 38.95 -0.22
N ASP A 82 -2.36 37.74 -0.20
CA ASP A 82 -3.10 36.53 -0.53
C ASP A 82 -3.99 36.08 0.65
N LEU A 83 -5.27 35.85 0.35
CA LEU A 83 -6.16 35.14 1.26
C LEU A 83 -5.82 33.65 1.23
N LEU A 84 -5.39 33.10 2.37
CA LEU A 84 -5.02 31.69 2.51
C LEU A 84 -6.08 30.72 1.94
N SER A 85 -7.36 31.02 2.20
CA SER A 85 -8.48 30.23 1.71
C SER A 85 -8.60 30.23 0.20
N GLU A 86 -8.33 31.36 -0.45
CA GLU A 86 -8.41 31.51 -1.90
C GLU A 86 -7.24 30.80 -2.58
N VAL A 87 -6.03 30.99 -2.05
CA VAL A 87 -4.84 30.29 -2.52
C VAL A 87 -5.00 28.79 -2.42
N LEU A 88 -5.39 28.28 -1.24
CA LEU A 88 -5.59 26.83 -1.04
C LEU A 88 -6.68 26.28 -1.95
N SER A 89 -7.81 26.97 -2.09
CA SER A 89 -8.89 26.52 -2.98
C SER A 89 -8.45 26.49 -4.43
N ASN A 90 -7.74 27.52 -4.91
CA ASN A 90 -7.25 27.57 -6.28
C ASN A 90 -6.22 26.47 -6.57
N ILE A 91 -5.27 26.26 -5.66
CA ILE A 91 -4.25 25.21 -5.81
C ILE A 91 -4.91 23.84 -5.85
N ILE A 92 -5.79 23.56 -4.89
CA ILE A 92 -6.46 22.26 -4.82
C ILE A 92 -7.31 22.04 -6.07
N LEU A 93 -7.99 23.06 -6.60
CA LEU A 93 -8.75 22.93 -7.86
C LEU A 93 -7.85 22.68 -9.09
N ILE A 94 -6.70 23.35 -9.17
CA ILE A 94 -5.74 23.19 -10.27
C ILE A 94 -5.09 21.81 -10.23
N GLU A 95 -4.65 21.39 -9.05
CA GLU A 95 -3.92 20.14 -8.85
C GLU A 95 -4.84 18.93 -8.64
N MET A 96 -6.16 19.13 -8.44
CA MET A 96 -7.13 18.05 -8.21
C MET A 96 -6.99 16.90 -9.20
N PRO A 97 -6.88 17.13 -10.53
CA PRO A 97 -6.76 16.04 -11.49
C PRO A 97 -5.50 15.19 -11.27
N THR A 98 -4.45 15.79 -10.72
CA THR A 98 -3.18 15.11 -10.41
C THR A 98 -3.29 14.31 -9.12
N ILE A 99 -3.96 14.84 -8.10
CA ILE A 99 -3.96 14.27 -6.74
C ILE A 99 -5.20 13.43 -6.42
N GLU A 100 -6.28 13.52 -7.20
CA GLU A 100 -7.57 12.86 -6.94
C GLU A 100 -7.49 11.34 -6.78
N LEU A 101 -6.63 10.70 -7.58
CA LEU A 101 -6.42 9.25 -7.53
C LEU A 101 -5.57 8.83 -6.31
N MET A 102 -4.85 9.77 -5.71
CA MET A 102 -3.89 9.53 -4.63
C MET A 102 -4.41 9.99 -3.28
N VAL A 103 -5.35 10.93 -3.22
CA VAL A 103 -5.77 11.62 -2.00
C VAL A 103 -7.20 11.29 -1.60
N ASP A 104 -7.43 10.87 -0.34
CA ASP A 104 -8.78 10.67 0.23
C ASP A 104 -9.27 11.87 1.05
N ARG A 105 -8.35 12.58 1.69
CA ARG A 105 -8.66 13.73 2.55
C ARG A 105 -7.51 14.72 2.61
N ILE A 106 -7.84 15.94 3.03
CA ILE A 106 -6.90 17.02 3.34
C ILE A 106 -6.87 17.26 4.84
N ASP A 107 -5.66 17.26 5.41
CA ASP A 107 -5.40 17.49 6.82
C ASP A 107 -4.51 18.73 7.00
N PHE A 108 -4.87 19.63 7.92
CA PHE A 108 -4.05 20.79 8.28
C PHE A 108 -3.26 20.48 9.56
N VAL A 109 -1.93 20.56 9.50
CA VAL A 109 -1.08 20.06 10.60
C VAL A 109 -0.81 21.13 11.66
N ASN A 110 -0.45 22.34 11.25
CA ASN A 110 0.04 23.39 12.15
C ASN A 110 -0.73 24.71 12.05
N PHE A 111 -1.88 24.68 11.37
CA PHE A 111 -2.86 25.75 11.35
C PHE A 111 -4.26 25.13 11.39
N LYS A 112 -5.23 25.89 11.89
CA LYS A 112 -6.63 25.44 11.98
C LYS A 112 -7.54 26.40 11.27
N ASP A 113 -8.31 25.86 10.33
CA ASP A 113 -9.43 26.50 9.68
C ASP A 113 -10.43 25.40 9.32
N ASP A 114 -11.27 25.05 10.30
CA ASP A 114 -12.19 23.90 10.19
C ASP A 114 -13.20 24.08 9.06
N LYS A 115 -13.58 25.34 8.78
CA LYS A 115 -14.49 25.66 7.69
C LYS A 115 -13.82 25.39 6.35
N LEU A 116 -12.63 25.95 6.12
CA LEU A 116 -11.88 25.73 4.90
C LEU A 116 -11.52 24.25 4.71
N ASN A 117 -11.06 23.59 5.77
CA ASN A 117 -10.73 22.17 5.71
C ASN A 117 -11.93 21.33 5.24
N LYS A 118 -13.12 21.60 5.79
CA LYS A 118 -14.35 20.92 5.38
C LYS A 118 -14.72 21.23 3.93
N GLU A 119 -14.59 22.47 3.50
CA GLU A 119 -14.85 22.88 2.10
C GLU A 119 -13.91 22.17 1.12
N LEU A 120 -12.61 22.11 1.41
CA LEU A 120 -11.64 21.42 0.57
C LEU A 120 -11.87 19.89 0.52
N ASN A 121 -12.19 19.28 1.66
CA ASN A 121 -12.51 17.85 1.70
C ASN A 121 -13.79 17.51 0.91
N LEU A 122 -14.77 18.42 0.86
CA LEU A 122 -15.96 18.24 0.01
C LEU A 122 -15.62 18.26 -1.49
N LEU A 123 -14.56 18.98 -1.90
CA LEU A 123 -14.12 19.00 -3.30
C LEU A 123 -13.53 17.64 -3.71
N ILE A 124 -12.76 16.99 -2.83
CA ILE A 124 -12.19 15.64 -3.07
C ILE A 124 -13.29 14.58 -3.18
N VAL A 125 -14.27 14.62 -2.27
CA VAL A 125 -15.40 13.67 -2.29
C VAL A 125 -16.26 13.83 -3.54
N LYS A 126 -16.40 15.06 -4.05
CA LYS A 126 -17.15 15.32 -5.29
C LYS A 126 -16.41 14.88 -6.53
N SER A 127 -15.08 14.97 -6.57
CA SER A 127 -14.34 14.52 -7.73
C SER A 127 -14.39 12.99 -7.84
N THR A 128 -14.31 12.29 -6.70
CA THR A 128 -14.22 10.82 -6.64
C THR A 128 -15.53 10.08 -7.03
N ASN A 129 -16.65 10.77 -7.22
CA ASN A 129 -17.96 10.20 -7.61
C ASN A 129 -18.31 10.48 -9.07
#